data_AF-A0A953C8X0-F1
#
_entry.id   AF-A0A953C8X0-F1
#
_cell.length_a   1.000
_cell.length_b   1.000
_cell.length_c   1.000
_cell.angle_alpha   90.00
_cell.angle_beta   90.00
_cell.angle_gamma   90.00
#
_symmetry.space_group_name_H-M   'P 1'
#
loop_
_entity.id
_entity.type
_entity.pdbx_description
1 polymer ?
#
loop_
_entity_poly.entity_id
_entity_poly.type
_entity_poly.pdbx_seq_one_letter_code
_entity_poly.pdbx_strand_id
1 'polypeptide(L)'
;VGMKTTDNSRVKLDSMELEVAWSDAYRKPMLSLQQHIGCVGFRPDFNFLNHGWGPVQNPKMTVRFTSPEREGEFSPDYKVSLDGFEEGADVSILSALQEAGVDTDALANERFHCESHDKLNVCRSQVFNKVGFGEVADFVSGDQILQTTATGELEYEYSDDRGNVYPIKEQFSVPITLTVIEIEEAVAECGDGGAMAADALRYIDVELPTGKENYAIDLPIRGNKNVKEYLARLKMFSDKSSLHSVTPVIKFADGSTRRSKPVTLFYYKPKPWPDFFSNVSLPQCYLDPGFGGSC
;
A
#
# COMPACT_ATOMS: atom_id res chain seq x y z
N VAL A 1 -34.59 -2.55 2.69
CA VAL A 1 -35.77 -3.35 2.30
C VAL A 1 -37.01 -2.47 2.41
N GLY A 2 -37.90 -2.46 1.42
CA GLY A 2 -39.12 -1.64 1.50
C GLY A 2 -40.15 -2.22 2.46
N MET A 3 -40.63 -1.40 3.41
CA MET A 3 -41.66 -1.80 4.39
C MET A 3 -43.04 -1.19 4.12
N LYS A 4 -43.24 -0.57 2.95
CA LYS A 4 -44.55 -0.05 2.55
C LYS A 4 -45.53 -1.20 2.37
N THR A 5 -46.74 -1.03 2.90
CA THR A 5 -47.90 -1.88 2.64
C THR A 5 -48.84 -1.16 1.67
N THR A 6 -49.68 -1.90 0.97
CA THR A 6 -50.64 -1.35 -0.03
C THR A 6 -51.65 -0.39 0.61
N ASP A 7 -51.93 -0.58 1.90
CA ASP A 7 -52.87 0.21 2.71
C ASP A 7 -52.18 1.24 3.63
N ASN A 8 -50.84 1.37 3.56
CA ASN A 8 -50.03 2.27 4.41
C ASN A 8 -50.16 2.00 5.93
N SER A 9 -50.60 0.79 6.30
CA SER A 9 -50.62 0.29 7.68
C SER A 9 -49.20 0.12 8.25
N ARG A 10 -49.11 0.03 9.58
CA ARG A 10 -47.86 -0.25 10.28
C ARG A 10 -47.66 -1.76 10.36
N VAL A 11 -46.43 -2.21 10.22
CA VAL A 11 -46.08 -3.63 10.30
C VAL A 11 -45.35 -3.92 11.61
N LYS A 12 -45.55 -5.12 12.14
CA LYS A 12 -44.81 -5.63 13.30
C LYS A 12 -43.69 -6.54 12.82
N LEU A 13 -42.46 -6.19 13.18
CA LEU A 13 -41.28 -7.00 12.88
C LEU A 13 -41.17 -8.13 13.91
N ASP A 14 -40.85 -9.33 13.43
CA ASP A 14 -40.54 -10.49 14.26
C ASP A 14 -39.02 -10.63 14.41
N SER A 15 -38.31 -10.77 13.29
CA SER A 15 -36.85 -10.76 13.24
C SER A 15 -36.32 -10.06 11.98
N MET A 16 -35.03 -9.70 12.03
CA MET A 16 -34.28 -9.28 10.86
C MET A 16 -32.96 -10.04 10.85
N GLU A 17 -32.56 -10.50 9.68
CA GLU A 17 -31.38 -11.34 9.47
C GLU A 17 -30.60 -10.80 8.27
N LEU A 18 -29.28 -11.01 8.30
CA LEU A 18 -28.44 -10.95 7.11
C LEU A 18 -28.15 -12.37 6.66
N GLU A 19 -28.78 -12.80 5.57
CA GLU A 19 -28.42 -14.07 4.93
C GLU A 19 -27.16 -13.83 4.08
N VAL A 20 -26.08 -14.56 4.37
CA VAL A 20 -24.82 -14.50 3.64
C VAL A 20 -24.68 -15.76 2.80
N ALA A 21 -24.73 -15.60 1.48
CA ALA A 21 -24.61 -16.71 0.54
C ALA A 21 -23.18 -17.25 0.52
N TRP A 22 -22.20 -16.36 0.44
CA TRP A 22 -20.78 -16.69 0.48
C TRP A 22 -19.98 -15.52 1.06
N SER A 23 -18.81 -15.86 1.62
CA SER A 23 -17.94 -14.96 2.36
C SER A 23 -16.49 -15.41 2.13
N ASP A 24 -15.82 -14.78 1.17
CA ASP A 24 -14.51 -15.22 0.69
C ASP A 24 -13.42 -14.21 1.10
N ALA A 25 -12.23 -14.71 1.44
CA ALA A 25 -11.08 -13.84 1.66
C ALA A 25 -10.69 -13.17 0.34
N TYR A 26 -10.42 -11.88 0.39
CA TYR A 26 -9.86 -11.16 -0.74
C TYR A 26 -8.33 -11.27 -0.71
N ARG A 27 -7.80 -12.20 -1.51
CA ARG A 27 -6.39 -12.60 -1.50
C ARG A 27 -5.47 -11.73 -2.35
N LYS A 28 -5.98 -10.68 -3.00
CA LYS A 28 -5.13 -9.79 -3.78
C LYS A 28 -4.03 -9.19 -2.88
N PRO A 29 -2.75 -9.31 -3.24
CA PRO A 29 -1.67 -8.55 -2.62
C PRO A 29 -1.98 -7.04 -2.61
N MET A 30 -1.49 -6.35 -1.58
CA MET A 30 -1.66 -4.90 -1.43
C MET A 30 -0.30 -4.30 -1.15
N LEU A 31 0.39 -3.92 -2.23
CA LEU A 31 1.78 -3.57 -2.17
C LEU A 31 1.96 -2.09 -1.85
N SER A 32 2.84 -1.80 -0.89
CA SER A 32 3.39 -0.47 -0.66
C SER A 32 4.90 -0.49 -0.90
N LEU A 33 5.45 0.67 -1.25
CA LEU A 33 6.88 0.85 -1.45
C LEU A 33 7.47 1.44 -0.18
N GLN A 34 8.58 0.88 0.28
CA GLN A 34 9.40 1.48 1.31
C GLN A 34 10.72 1.90 0.68
N GLN A 35 10.90 3.20 0.51
CA GLN A 35 12.17 3.77 0.08
C GLN A 35 13.20 3.70 1.21
N HIS A 36 14.47 3.67 0.82
CA HIS A 36 15.56 3.69 1.78
C HIS A 36 16.39 4.95 1.67
N ILE A 37 16.50 5.64 2.79
CA ILE A 37 17.33 6.83 2.97
C ILE A 37 18.07 6.73 4.30
N GLY A 38 19.20 7.42 4.42
CA GLY A 38 19.99 7.46 5.66
C GLY A 38 21.00 6.31 5.80
N CYS A 39 21.83 6.40 6.85
CA CYS A 39 23.02 5.56 7.13
C CYS A 39 24.13 5.63 6.05
N VAL A 40 23.81 5.47 4.77
CA VAL A 40 24.74 5.59 3.63
C VAL A 40 24.10 6.38 2.48
N GLY A 41 24.92 7.01 1.63
CA GLY A 41 24.47 7.90 0.56
C GLY A 41 24.04 7.16 -0.71
N PHE A 42 24.59 5.97 -0.99
CA PHE A 42 24.16 5.14 -2.12
C PHE A 42 23.28 4.00 -1.63
N ARG A 43 22.00 4.02 -2.04
CA ARG A 43 20.97 3.02 -1.71
C ARG A 43 20.23 2.62 -2.98
N PRO A 44 20.79 1.70 -3.78
CA PRO A 44 20.15 1.18 -4.99
C PRO A 44 19.08 0.11 -4.65
N ASP A 45 18.46 0.22 -3.48
CA ASP A 45 17.55 -0.75 -2.91
C ASP A 45 16.28 -0.08 -2.37
N PHE A 46 15.16 -0.80 -2.46
CA PHE A 46 13.88 -0.45 -1.84
C PHE A 46 13.12 -1.73 -1.49
N ASN A 47 12.03 -1.63 -0.73
CA ASN A 47 11.17 -2.77 -0.46
C ASN A 47 9.79 -2.65 -1.07
N PHE A 48 9.25 -3.81 -1.45
CA PHE A 48 7.82 -4.02 -1.46
C PHE A 48 7.37 -4.56 -0.10
N LEU A 49 6.32 -3.98 0.45
CA LEU A 49 5.62 -4.47 1.65
C LEU A 49 4.22 -4.91 1.25
N ASN A 50 3.83 -6.15 1.57
CA ASN A 50 2.53 -6.69 1.23
C ASN A 50 1.55 -6.61 2.40
N HIS A 51 0.68 -5.62 2.36
CA HIS A 51 -0.44 -5.48 3.29
C HIS A 51 -1.65 -6.35 2.92
N GLY A 52 -1.55 -7.13 1.85
CA GLY A 52 -2.60 -8.03 1.38
C GLY A 52 -2.63 -9.35 2.14
N TRP A 53 -3.58 -10.21 1.76
CA TRP A 53 -3.79 -11.51 2.43
C TRP A 53 -3.41 -12.72 1.58
N GLY A 54 -2.86 -12.49 0.39
CA GLY A 54 -2.27 -13.53 -0.45
C GLY A 54 -0.86 -13.13 -0.88
N PRO A 55 -0.04 -14.12 -1.26
CA PRO A 55 1.33 -13.87 -1.70
C PRO A 55 1.38 -13.34 -3.13
N VAL A 56 2.46 -12.63 -3.45
CA VAL A 56 2.87 -12.32 -4.81
C VAL A 56 3.56 -13.55 -5.40
N GLN A 57 3.05 -14.04 -6.53
CA GLN A 57 3.54 -15.24 -7.20
C GLN A 57 4.10 -14.87 -8.58
N ASN A 58 5.19 -15.54 -8.99
CA ASN A 58 5.81 -15.39 -10.31
C ASN A 58 6.06 -13.94 -10.76
N PRO A 59 6.61 -13.05 -9.91
CA PRO A 59 6.74 -11.65 -10.26
C PRO A 59 7.75 -11.44 -11.41
N LYS A 60 7.46 -10.46 -12.25
CA LYS A 60 8.35 -9.93 -13.27
C LYS A 60 8.35 -8.42 -13.13
N MET A 61 9.54 -7.86 -13.00
CA MET A 61 9.70 -6.43 -12.79
C MET A 61 10.56 -5.80 -13.89
N THR A 62 10.07 -4.69 -14.43
CA THR A 62 10.84 -3.79 -15.28
C THR A 62 10.94 -2.43 -14.63
N VAL A 63 12.09 -1.77 -14.81
CA VAL A 63 12.38 -0.45 -14.28
C VAL A 63 12.92 0.44 -15.40
N ARG A 64 12.51 1.69 -15.38
CA ARG A 64 13.08 2.80 -16.13
C ARG A 64 13.44 3.91 -15.15
N PHE A 65 14.44 4.70 -15.50
CA PHE A 65 14.83 5.89 -14.77
C PHE A 65 14.17 7.12 -15.37
N THR A 66 13.69 8.00 -14.50
CA THR A 66 13.09 9.29 -14.86
C THR A 66 13.44 10.33 -13.81
N SER A 67 13.15 11.59 -14.10
CA SER A 67 13.34 12.73 -13.20
C SER A 67 12.07 13.57 -13.14
N PRO A 68 11.68 14.08 -11.95
CA PRO A 68 10.62 15.08 -11.84
C PRO A 68 10.85 16.33 -12.70
N GLU A 69 12.11 16.64 -13.02
CA GLU A 69 12.49 17.79 -13.86
C GLU A 69 12.29 17.53 -15.36
N ARG A 70 12.14 16.28 -15.78
CA ARG A 70 11.97 15.86 -17.19
C ARG A 70 10.76 14.93 -17.35
N GLU A 71 9.58 15.50 -17.12
CA GLU A 71 8.33 14.75 -17.19
C GLU A 71 8.12 14.13 -18.59
N GLY A 72 7.86 12.82 -18.63
CA GLY A 72 7.62 12.08 -19.87
C GLY A 72 8.87 11.56 -20.58
N GLU A 73 10.07 11.88 -20.09
CA GLU A 73 11.32 11.26 -20.53
C GLU A 73 11.69 10.07 -19.63
N PHE A 74 12.17 9.00 -20.27
CA PHE A 74 12.53 7.75 -19.61
C PHE A 74 13.79 7.16 -20.21
N SER A 75 14.58 6.50 -19.38
CA SER A 75 15.60 5.56 -19.85
C SER A 75 14.97 4.36 -20.58
N PRO A 76 15.80 3.51 -21.23
CA PRO A 76 15.39 2.17 -21.63
C PRO A 76 14.86 1.34 -20.45
N ASP A 77 14.10 0.28 -20.77
CA ASP A 77 13.62 -0.70 -19.80
C ASP A 77 14.77 -1.62 -19.36
N TYR A 78 14.97 -1.73 -18.04
CA TYR A 78 15.87 -2.69 -17.41
C TYR A 78 15.06 -3.75 -16.68
N LYS A 79 15.50 -5.01 -16.78
CA LYS A 79 14.85 -6.12 -16.08
C LYS A 79 15.46 -6.29 -14.70
N VAL A 80 14.61 -6.43 -13.69
CA VAL A 80 15.04 -6.67 -12.31
C VAL A 80 14.46 -7.99 -11.84
N SER A 81 15.32 -8.82 -11.27
CA SER A 81 14.91 -10.11 -10.73
C SER A 81 14.22 -9.92 -9.39
N LEU A 82 13.08 -10.57 -9.22
CA LEU A 82 12.31 -10.56 -7.98
C LEU A 82 11.72 -11.95 -7.80
N ASP A 83 11.83 -12.49 -6.60
CA ASP A 83 11.18 -13.76 -6.24
C ASP A 83 9.76 -13.51 -5.70
N GLY A 84 8.93 -14.55 -5.71
CA GLY A 84 7.62 -14.48 -5.06
C GLY A 84 7.76 -14.25 -3.54
N PHE A 85 6.83 -13.50 -2.96
CA PHE A 85 6.90 -13.12 -1.55
C PHE A 85 5.52 -13.02 -0.89
N GLU A 86 5.46 -13.29 0.42
CA GLU A 86 4.22 -13.20 1.21
C GLU A 86 4.12 -11.88 1.99
N GLU A 87 5.17 -11.50 2.71
CA GLU A 87 5.16 -10.30 3.59
C GLU A 87 5.85 -9.10 2.94
N GLY A 88 6.94 -9.32 2.22
CA GLY A 88 7.67 -8.27 1.53
C GLY A 88 8.89 -8.82 0.80
N ALA A 89 9.55 -7.97 0.02
CA ALA A 89 10.76 -8.31 -0.69
C ALA A 89 11.74 -7.15 -0.75
N ASP A 90 13.03 -7.48 -0.62
CA ASP A 90 14.14 -6.59 -0.95
C ASP A 90 14.29 -6.53 -2.47
N VAL A 91 14.29 -5.32 -3.03
CA VAL A 91 14.50 -5.08 -4.44
C VAL A 91 15.79 -4.31 -4.61
N SER A 92 16.75 -4.90 -5.32
CA SER A 92 17.97 -4.20 -5.72
C SER A 92 17.91 -3.87 -7.21
N ILE A 93 18.14 -2.60 -7.53
CA ILE A 93 18.27 -2.13 -8.91
C ILE A 93 19.74 -1.88 -9.29
N LEU A 94 20.68 -2.39 -8.49
CA LEU A 94 22.12 -2.22 -8.71
C LEU A 94 22.53 -2.67 -10.12
N SER A 95 22.05 -3.83 -10.57
CA SER A 95 22.34 -4.34 -11.91
C SER A 95 21.78 -3.46 -13.02
N ALA A 96 20.62 -2.84 -12.81
CA ALA A 96 20.02 -1.91 -13.77
C ALA A 96 20.84 -0.61 -13.88
N LEU A 97 21.35 -0.09 -12.74
CA LEU A 97 22.24 1.06 -12.73
C LEU A 97 23.58 0.75 -13.43
N GLN A 98 24.14 -0.44 -13.19
CA GLN A 98 25.36 -0.89 -13.86
C GLN A 98 25.16 -1.07 -15.37
N GLU A 99 24.03 -1.65 -15.80
CA GLU A 99 23.67 -1.79 -17.20
C GLU A 99 23.49 -0.43 -17.88
N ALA A 100 22.95 0.56 -17.17
CA ALA A 100 22.83 1.94 -17.62
C ALA A 100 24.18 2.70 -17.65
N GLY A 101 25.28 2.05 -17.27
CA GLY A 101 26.62 2.65 -17.28
C GLY A 101 26.94 3.54 -16.09
N VAL A 102 26.19 3.41 -14.98
CA VAL A 102 26.48 4.11 -13.73
C VAL A 102 27.70 3.48 -13.05
N ASP A 103 28.66 4.30 -12.63
CA ASP A 103 29.79 3.91 -11.78
C ASP A 103 29.32 3.69 -10.33
N THR A 104 28.72 2.51 -10.11
CA THR A 104 28.18 2.13 -8.80
C THR A 104 29.28 1.92 -7.75
N ASP A 105 30.50 1.64 -8.18
CA ASP A 105 31.64 1.46 -7.28
C ASP A 105 32.07 2.81 -6.69
N ALA A 106 32.12 3.87 -7.51
CA ALA A 106 32.34 5.22 -7.02
C ALA A 106 31.22 5.65 -6.05
N LEU A 107 29.96 5.41 -6.40
CA LEU A 107 28.81 5.75 -5.54
C LEU A 107 28.83 5.01 -4.20
N ALA A 108 29.24 3.74 -4.18
CA ALA A 108 29.28 2.94 -2.96
C ALA A 108 30.42 3.32 -2.00
N ASN A 109 31.58 3.73 -2.54
CA ASN A 109 32.82 3.85 -1.77
C ASN A 109 33.27 5.28 -1.53
N GLU A 110 32.92 6.21 -2.42
CA GLU A 110 33.38 7.59 -2.31
C GLU A 110 32.49 8.43 -1.41
N ARG A 111 33.06 9.55 -0.94
CA ARG A 111 32.36 10.56 -0.16
C ARG A 111 32.51 11.91 -0.83
N PHE A 112 31.42 12.65 -0.84
CA PHE A 112 31.31 13.92 -1.55
C PHE A 112 31.04 15.01 -0.52
N HIS A 113 32.10 15.65 -0.04
CA HIS A 113 31.99 16.74 0.91
C HIS A 113 31.77 18.07 0.19
N CYS A 114 30.94 18.93 0.77
CA CYS A 114 30.75 20.30 0.33
C CYS A 114 30.90 21.27 1.51
N GLU A 115 31.63 22.35 1.27
CA GLU A 115 32.00 23.31 2.31
C GLU A 115 30.81 24.07 2.91
N SER A 116 29.75 24.30 2.13
CA SER A 116 28.54 25.03 2.57
C SER A 116 27.40 24.82 1.58
N HIS A 117 26.16 25.11 2.02
CA HIS A 117 24.98 25.12 1.16
C HIS A 117 25.12 26.06 -0.04
N ASP A 118 25.77 27.22 0.11
CA ASP A 118 25.97 28.20 -0.96
C ASP A 118 26.82 27.67 -2.14
N LYS A 119 27.64 26.63 -1.89
CA LYS A 119 28.51 26.00 -2.89
C LYS A 119 27.93 24.73 -3.49
N LEU A 120 26.71 24.34 -3.14
CA LEU A 120 26.09 23.08 -3.57
C LEU A 120 26.09 22.86 -5.08
N ASN A 121 25.81 23.89 -5.88
CA ASN A 121 25.82 23.78 -7.35
C ASN A 121 27.20 23.41 -7.91
N VAL A 122 28.28 23.91 -7.30
CA VAL A 122 29.66 23.58 -7.69
C VAL A 122 30.00 22.16 -7.24
N CYS A 123 29.66 21.80 -6.00
CA CYS A 123 29.86 20.46 -5.46
C CYS A 123 29.11 19.40 -6.27
N ARG A 124 27.83 19.64 -6.61
CA ARG A 124 27.03 18.80 -7.51
C ARG A 124 27.72 18.62 -8.85
N SER A 125 28.20 19.70 -9.46
CA SER A 125 28.95 19.62 -10.72
C SER A 125 30.21 18.76 -10.61
N GLN A 126 30.91 18.82 -9.47
CA GLN A 126 32.06 17.94 -9.20
C GLN A 126 31.67 16.48 -9.08
N VAL A 127 30.53 16.16 -8.44
CA VAL A 127 29.98 14.80 -8.40
C VAL A 127 29.71 14.29 -9.81
N PHE A 128 29.02 15.05 -10.65
CA PHE A 128 28.70 14.66 -12.04
C PHE A 128 29.95 14.49 -12.93
N ASN A 129 31.01 15.24 -12.65
CA ASN A 129 32.29 15.08 -13.37
C ASN A 129 33.10 13.88 -12.88
N LYS A 130 32.89 13.46 -11.62
CA LYS A 130 33.67 12.39 -10.98
C LYS A 130 32.99 11.03 -11.13
N VAL A 131 31.67 10.98 -10.93
CA VAL A 131 30.85 9.79 -11.08
C VAL A 131 30.36 9.71 -12.52
N GLY A 132 30.69 8.62 -13.21
CA GLY A 132 30.05 8.33 -14.49
C GLY A 132 28.61 7.91 -14.26
N PHE A 133 27.62 8.79 -14.45
CA PHE A 133 26.19 8.45 -14.32
C PHE A 133 25.58 7.77 -15.56
N GLY A 134 26.36 7.56 -16.62
CA GLY A 134 25.93 6.88 -17.83
C GLY A 134 24.64 7.46 -18.42
N GLU A 135 23.74 6.57 -18.84
CA GLU A 135 22.42 6.93 -19.40
C GLU A 135 21.47 7.55 -18.36
N VAL A 136 21.78 7.41 -17.07
CA VAL A 136 20.95 7.94 -15.97
C VAL A 136 21.25 9.41 -15.68
N ALA A 137 22.36 9.96 -16.18
CA ALA A 137 22.84 11.31 -15.86
C ALA A 137 21.76 12.39 -16.02
N ASP A 138 20.98 12.31 -17.09
CA ASP A 138 19.90 13.24 -17.40
C ASP A 138 18.68 13.12 -16.47
N PHE A 139 18.58 12.02 -15.74
CA PHE A 139 17.51 11.68 -14.80
C PHE A 139 17.93 11.81 -13.33
N VAL A 140 19.14 12.32 -13.06
CA VAL A 140 19.60 12.62 -11.71
C VAL A 140 19.19 14.04 -11.33
N SER A 141 18.41 14.14 -10.26
CA SER A 141 17.86 15.39 -9.71
C SER A 141 18.25 15.57 -8.24
N GLY A 142 17.96 16.76 -7.71
CA GLY A 142 18.25 17.13 -6.32
C GLY A 142 19.53 17.94 -6.16
N ASP A 143 19.68 18.53 -4.98
CA ASP A 143 20.82 19.40 -4.65
C ASP A 143 21.80 18.69 -3.72
N GLN A 144 21.41 18.50 -2.46
CA GLN A 144 22.24 17.81 -1.46
C GLN A 144 22.11 16.29 -1.57
N ILE A 145 20.90 15.79 -1.75
CA ILE A 145 20.62 14.37 -1.97
C ILE A 145 20.39 14.21 -3.46
N LEU A 146 21.31 13.55 -4.15
CA LEU A 146 21.18 13.26 -5.56
C LEU A 146 20.40 11.96 -5.73
N GLN A 147 19.30 12.03 -6.45
CA GLN A 147 18.36 10.93 -6.62
C GLN A 147 17.93 10.81 -8.08
N THR A 148 17.55 9.59 -8.47
CA THR A 148 16.77 9.34 -9.68
C THR A 148 15.46 8.66 -9.29
N THR A 149 14.44 8.72 -10.14
CA THR A 149 13.19 8.00 -9.89
C THR A 149 13.19 6.71 -10.70
N ALA A 150 13.11 5.57 -10.02
CA ALA A 150 12.84 4.28 -10.64
C ALA A 150 11.32 4.13 -10.80
N THR A 151 10.85 4.17 -12.04
CA THR A 151 9.46 3.93 -12.41
C THR A 151 9.35 2.65 -13.22
N GLY A 152 8.30 1.88 -13.00
CA GLY A 152 8.29 0.54 -13.54
C GLY A 152 6.97 -0.16 -13.42
N GLU A 153 7.00 -1.41 -13.82
CA GLU A 153 5.86 -2.28 -13.82
C GLU A 153 6.20 -3.59 -13.13
N LEU A 154 5.32 -3.99 -12.22
CA LEU A 154 5.34 -5.28 -11.57
C LEU A 154 4.16 -6.10 -12.12
N GLU A 155 4.49 -7.11 -12.92
CA GLU A 155 3.55 -8.15 -13.31
C GLU A 155 3.67 -9.32 -12.33
N TYR A 156 2.55 -9.80 -11.79
CA TYR A 156 2.54 -10.92 -10.86
C TYR A 156 1.21 -11.67 -10.89
N GLU A 157 1.17 -12.80 -10.20
CA GLU A 157 -0.02 -13.61 -10.02
C GLU A 157 -0.36 -13.72 -8.54
N TYR A 158 -1.65 -13.90 -8.23
CA TYR A 158 -2.08 -14.37 -6.91
C TYR A 158 -3.21 -15.38 -7.06
N SER A 159 -3.35 -16.24 -6.06
CA SER A 159 -4.41 -17.26 -6.02
C SER A 159 -5.47 -16.90 -4.98
N ASP A 160 -6.74 -17.14 -5.28
CA ASP A 160 -7.81 -17.09 -4.27
C ASP A 160 -7.95 -18.43 -3.51
N ASP A 161 -8.84 -18.46 -2.51
CA ASP A 161 -9.10 -19.67 -1.71
C ASP A 161 -9.77 -20.80 -2.52
N ARG A 162 -10.20 -20.53 -3.76
CA ARG A 162 -10.80 -21.51 -4.69
C ARG A 162 -9.80 -22.04 -5.72
N GLY A 163 -8.54 -21.59 -5.66
CA GLY A 163 -7.49 -21.97 -6.59
C GLY A 163 -7.55 -21.25 -7.94
N ASN A 164 -8.37 -20.21 -8.08
CA ASN A 164 -8.32 -19.35 -9.26
C ASN A 164 -7.08 -18.49 -9.20
N VAL A 165 -6.34 -18.44 -10.30
CA VAL A 165 -5.14 -17.60 -10.45
C VAL A 165 -5.51 -16.34 -11.20
N TYR A 166 -5.10 -15.20 -10.67
CA TYR A 166 -5.37 -13.89 -11.22
C TYR A 166 -4.05 -13.19 -11.58
N PRO A 167 -3.83 -12.87 -12.88
CA PRO A 167 -2.71 -12.04 -13.28
C PRO A 167 -3.00 -10.58 -12.95
N ILE A 168 -2.02 -9.89 -12.39
CA ILE A 168 -2.06 -8.47 -12.03
C ILE A 168 -0.86 -7.77 -12.64
N LYS A 169 -1.08 -6.51 -13.03
CA LYS A 169 -0.06 -5.59 -13.51
C LYS A 169 -0.22 -4.29 -12.73
N GLU A 170 0.80 -3.90 -11.98
CA GLU A 170 0.81 -2.69 -11.17
C GLU A 170 2.00 -1.80 -11.54
N GLN A 171 1.74 -0.51 -11.67
CA GLN A 171 2.77 0.49 -11.91
C GLN A 171 3.31 0.96 -10.56
N PHE A 172 4.60 1.21 -10.49
CA PHE A 172 5.24 1.75 -9.30
C PHE A 172 6.21 2.87 -9.66
N SER A 173 6.49 3.74 -8.69
CA SER A 173 7.45 4.81 -8.81
C SER A 173 8.09 5.04 -7.44
N VAL A 174 9.41 4.94 -7.37
CA VAL A 174 10.18 5.06 -6.13
C VAL A 174 11.43 5.91 -6.36
N PRO A 175 11.67 6.94 -5.53
CA PRO A 175 12.94 7.65 -5.52
C PRO A 175 14.07 6.73 -5.06
N ILE A 176 15.19 6.78 -5.76
CA ILE A 176 16.40 6.03 -5.47
C ILE A 176 17.48 7.02 -5.11
N THR A 177 18.08 6.85 -3.94
CA THR A 177 19.20 7.68 -3.50
C THR A 177 20.49 7.19 -4.14
N LEU A 178 21.07 8.01 -5.00
CA LEU A 178 22.34 7.71 -5.68
C LEU A 178 23.53 8.16 -4.84
N THR A 179 23.47 9.37 -4.29
CA THR A 179 24.50 9.85 -3.37
C THR A 179 24.00 11.01 -2.52
N VAL A 180 24.78 11.32 -1.51
CA VAL A 180 24.60 12.45 -0.61
C VAL A 180 25.86 13.31 -0.67
N ILE A 181 25.65 14.61 -0.85
CA ILE A 181 26.66 15.63 -0.65
C ILE A 181 26.62 16.05 0.83
N GLU A 182 27.68 15.74 1.55
CA GLU A 182 27.79 15.97 2.99
C GLU A 182 28.10 17.45 3.27
N ILE A 183 27.28 18.09 4.13
CA ILE A 183 27.43 19.47 4.59
C ILE A 183 27.34 19.43 6.13
N GLU A 184 28.20 20.16 6.82
CA GLU A 184 28.33 20.08 8.29
C GLU A 184 27.25 20.85 9.07
N GLU A 185 26.34 21.59 8.42
CA GLU A 185 25.32 22.41 9.10
C GLU A 185 23.96 21.69 9.25
N ALA A 186 23.43 21.65 10.48
CA ALA A 186 22.13 21.08 10.81
C ALA A 186 21.02 22.14 10.78
N VAL A 187 19.89 21.83 10.12
CA VAL A 187 18.66 22.64 10.15
C VAL A 187 17.54 21.78 10.75
N ALA A 188 16.91 22.26 11.82
CA ALA A 188 15.87 21.55 12.54
C ALA A 188 14.59 22.38 12.58
N GLU A 189 13.50 21.90 11.99
CA GLU A 189 12.13 22.26 12.40
C GLU A 189 11.14 21.14 12.05
N CYS A 190 10.28 20.77 13.01
CA CYS A 190 8.87 20.48 12.78
C CYS A 190 8.10 20.48 14.12
N GLY A 191 6.90 21.07 14.09
CA GLY A 191 5.91 21.06 15.17
C GLY A 191 4.87 19.96 14.95
N ASP A 192 4.40 19.38 16.05
CA ASP A 192 3.47 18.25 16.08
C ASP A 192 2.00 18.70 16.15
N GLY A 193 1.16 18.15 15.30
CA GLY A 193 -0.26 18.45 15.19
C GLY A 193 -1.12 17.30 15.73
N GLY A 194 -1.62 17.44 16.95
CA GLY A 194 -2.45 16.42 17.61
C GLY A 194 -3.86 16.29 17.02
N ALA A 195 -4.37 15.05 16.97
CA ALA A 195 -5.73 14.73 16.53
C ALA A 195 -6.77 14.86 17.66
N MET A 196 -7.99 15.29 17.32
CA MET A 196 -9.14 15.35 18.24
C MET A 196 -9.98 14.05 18.25
N ALA A 197 -10.65 13.81 19.38
CA ALA A 197 -11.50 12.62 19.63
C ALA A 197 -12.86 12.65 18.91
N ALA A 198 -13.42 11.47 18.62
CA ALA A 198 -14.70 11.29 17.92
C ALA A 198 -15.86 10.90 18.86
N ASP A 199 -17.06 11.37 18.53
CA ASP A 199 -18.32 11.10 19.23
C ASP A 199 -18.87 9.67 18.96
N ALA A 200 -19.46 9.04 19.97
CA ALA A 200 -19.89 7.63 19.94
C ALA A 200 -21.36 7.44 19.49
N LEU A 201 -21.56 7.00 18.24
CA LEU A 201 -22.85 6.50 17.74
C LEU A 201 -23.10 5.05 18.20
N ARG A 202 -24.38 4.66 18.33
CA ARG A 202 -24.78 3.27 18.65
C ARG A 202 -24.91 2.41 17.39
N TYR A 203 -24.25 1.26 17.37
CA TYR A 203 -24.24 0.29 16.26
C TYR A 203 -24.67 -1.11 16.71
N ILE A 204 -25.08 -1.93 15.75
CA ILE A 204 -25.17 -3.40 15.89
C ILE A 204 -23.85 -3.96 15.34
N ASP A 205 -23.10 -4.66 16.18
CA ASP A 205 -21.89 -5.34 15.73
C ASP A 205 -22.26 -6.57 14.89
N VAL A 206 -21.63 -6.70 13.73
CA VAL A 206 -21.86 -7.76 12.75
C VAL A 206 -20.52 -8.36 12.38
N GLU A 207 -20.29 -9.62 12.73
CA GLU A 207 -19.09 -10.36 12.34
C GLU A 207 -19.36 -11.15 11.05
N LEU A 208 -18.50 -10.96 10.05
CA LEU A 208 -18.55 -11.63 8.76
C LEU A 208 -17.38 -12.61 8.65
N PRO A 209 -17.53 -13.87 9.14
CA PRO A 209 -16.46 -14.85 9.07
C PRO A 209 -16.12 -15.20 7.62
N THR A 210 -14.82 -15.19 7.29
CA THR A 210 -14.33 -15.61 5.96
C THR A 210 -14.28 -17.13 5.82
N GLY A 211 -14.35 -17.63 4.58
CA GLY A 211 -14.36 -19.05 4.25
C GLY A 211 -15.65 -19.78 4.62
N LYS A 212 -16.76 -19.05 4.80
CA LYS A 212 -18.07 -19.63 5.13
C LYS A 212 -19.11 -19.32 4.05
N GLU A 213 -20.03 -20.26 3.88
CA GLU A 213 -21.14 -20.15 2.95
C GLU A 213 -22.46 -20.43 3.65
N ASN A 214 -23.55 -19.89 3.08
CA ASN A 214 -24.93 -20.18 3.48
C ASN A 214 -25.20 -20.05 4.99
N TYR A 215 -24.81 -18.92 5.58
CA TYR A 215 -25.05 -18.63 6.99
C TYR A 215 -25.94 -17.39 7.17
N ALA A 216 -26.53 -17.24 8.35
CA ALA A 216 -27.36 -16.09 8.70
C ALA A 216 -26.80 -15.40 9.95
N ILE A 217 -26.86 -14.08 9.96
CA ILE A 217 -26.54 -13.25 11.13
C ILE A 217 -27.83 -12.60 11.61
N ASP A 218 -28.22 -12.91 12.85
CA ASP A 218 -29.36 -12.29 13.49
C ASP A 218 -29.05 -10.81 13.79
N LEU A 219 -29.94 -9.92 13.34
CA LEU A 219 -29.88 -8.50 13.65
C LEU A 219 -30.90 -8.19 14.75
N PRO A 220 -30.46 -8.07 16.01
CA PRO A 220 -31.37 -7.93 17.13
C PRO A 220 -32.20 -6.64 17.02
N ILE A 221 -33.51 -6.80 16.88
CA ILE A 221 -34.46 -5.69 16.87
C ILE A 221 -34.84 -5.39 18.32
N ARG A 222 -34.47 -4.20 18.83
CA ARG A 222 -34.88 -3.78 20.19
C ARG A 222 -36.23 -3.06 20.16
N GLY A 223 -37.19 -3.62 20.88
CA GLY A 223 -38.50 -3.04 21.20
C GLY A 223 -39.65 -3.54 20.32
N ASN A 224 -40.87 -3.53 20.87
CA ASN A 224 -42.08 -3.95 20.17
C ASN A 224 -42.67 -2.75 19.38
N LYS A 225 -42.20 -2.53 18.15
CA LYS A 225 -42.57 -1.33 17.40
C LYS A 225 -43.30 -1.69 16.12
N ASN A 226 -44.60 -1.40 16.10
CA ASN A 226 -45.33 -1.18 14.87
C ASN A 226 -44.64 -0.03 14.10
N VAL A 227 -43.83 -0.36 13.09
CA VAL A 227 -42.98 0.60 12.36
C VAL A 227 -43.49 0.81 10.94
N LYS A 228 -43.22 2.01 10.42
CA LYS A 228 -43.31 2.32 8.97
C LYS A 228 -41.93 2.31 8.31
N GLU A 229 -40.90 2.59 9.10
CA GLU A 229 -39.49 2.65 8.71
C GLU A 229 -38.61 2.18 9.87
N TYR A 230 -37.49 1.55 9.55
CA TYR A 230 -36.52 1.00 10.49
C TYR A 230 -35.14 1.14 9.87
N LEU A 231 -34.25 1.84 10.57
CA LEU A 231 -32.87 2.04 10.19
C LEU A 231 -31.98 1.23 11.14
N ALA A 232 -31.36 0.17 10.64
CA ALA A 232 -30.30 -0.53 11.34
C ALA A 232 -28.95 0.11 10.99
N ARG A 233 -28.15 0.46 12.00
CA ARG A 233 -26.77 0.91 11.83
C ARG A 233 -25.85 -0.25 12.18
N LEU A 234 -25.14 -0.75 11.19
CA LEU A 234 -24.30 -1.94 11.31
C LEU A 234 -22.84 -1.52 11.41
N LYS A 235 -22.14 -2.04 12.41
CA LYS A 235 -20.67 -1.99 12.50
C LYS A 235 -20.17 -3.36 12.10
N MET A 236 -19.79 -3.48 10.84
CA MET A 236 -19.36 -4.73 10.26
C MET A 236 -17.87 -4.95 10.49
N PHE A 237 -17.49 -6.19 10.76
CA PHE A 237 -16.11 -6.61 10.96
C PHE A 237 -15.85 -7.93 10.24
N SER A 238 -14.65 -8.06 9.69
CA SER A 238 -14.09 -9.32 9.18
C SER A 238 -12.65 -9.43 9.68
N ASP A 239 -12.14 -10.66 9.75
CA ASP A 239 -10.78 -10.93 10.20
C ASP A 239 -9.73 -10.40 9.20
N LYS A 240 -10.08 -10.34 7.91
CA LYS A 240 -9.24 -9.88 6.78
C LYS A 240 -10.05 -9.10 5.73
N SER A 241 -9.39 -8.58 4.71
CA SER A 241 -10.10 -8.07 3.52
C SER A 241 -10.91 -9.19 2.88
N SER A 242 -12.18 -8.94 2.56
CA SER A 242 -13.10 -10.01 2.15
C SER A 242 -14.26 -9.52 1.30
N LEU A 243 -14.82 -10.42 0.50
CA LEU A 243 -16.01 -10.21 -0.31
C LEU A 243 -17.15 -11.07 0.25
N HIS A 244 -18.33 -10.46 0.38
CA HIS A 244 -19.52 -11.12 0.92
C HIS A 244 -20.73 -10.87 0.02
N SER A 245 -21.51 -11.91 -0.26
CA SER A 245 -22.84 -11.76 -0.87
C SER A 245 -23.91 -11.82 0.20
N VAL A 246 -24.53 -10.68 0.48
CA VAL A 246 -25.44 -10.50 1.61
C VAL A 246 -26.83 -10.13 1.14
N THR A 247 -27.85 -10.77 1.72
CA THR A 247 -29.26 -10.49 1.50
C THR A 247 -29.92 -10.16 2.84
N PRO A 248 -30.22 -8.88 3.11
CA PRO A 248 -31.12 -8.50 4.19
C PRO A 248 -32.50 -9.15 4.08
N VAL A 249 -32.92 -9.83 5.14
CA VAL A 249 -34.21 -10.50 5.25
C VAL A 249 -34.96 -9.99 6.47
N ILE A 250 -36.24 -9.69 6.28
CA ILE A 250 -37.16 -9.26 7.35
C ILE A 250 -38.27 -10.29 7.46
N LYS A 251 -38.46 -10.84 8.67
CA LYS A 251 -39.60 -11.69 9.04
C LYS A 251 -40.60 -10.83 9.81
N PHE A 252 -41.87 -10.90 9.41
CA PHE A 252 -42.95 -10.15 10.03
C PHE A 252 -43.75 -11.06 10.97
N ALA A 253 -44.39 -10.46 11.96
CA ALA A 253 -45.18 -11.21 12.95
C ALA A 253 -46.43 -11.89 12.36
N ASP A 254 -46.81 -11.56 11.13
CA ASP A 254 -47.87 -12.23 10.36
C ASP A 254 -47.38 -13.49 9.62
N GLY A 255 -46.10 -13.86 9.78
CA GLY A 255 -45.46 -14.99 9.13
C GLY A 255 -44.91 -14.68 7.72
N SER A 256 -45.16 -13.48 7.18
CA SER A 256 -44.61 -13.09 5.88
C SER A 256 -43.11 -12.77 5.98
N THR A 257 -42.40 -12.91 4.87
CA THR A 257 -40.97 -12.61 4.76
C THR A 257 -40.72 -11.71 3.56
N ARG A 258 -39.87 -10.69 3.73
CA ARG A 258 -39.37 -9.85 2.63
C ARG A 258 -37.86 -9.93 2.56
N ARG A 259 -37.35 -10.04 1.33
CA ARG A 259 -35.92 -10.12 1.02
C ARG A 259 -35.53 -8.94 0.14
N SER A 260 -34.34 -8.38 0.34
CA SER A 260 -33.77 -7.47 -0.66
C SER A 260 -33.22 -8.24 -1.86
N LYS A 261 -32.75 -7.51 -2.87
CA LYS A 261 -31.78 -8.08 -3.81
C LYS A 261 -30.48 -8.40 -3.06
N PRO A 262 -29.73 -9.43 -3.47
CA PRO A 262 -28.38 -9.66 -2.97
C PRO A 262 -27.50 -8.43 -3.24
N VAL A 263 -26.64 -8.11 -2.28
CA VAL A 263 -25.65 -7.03 -2.37
C VAL A 263 -24.28 -7.63 -2.12
N THR A 264 -23.33 -7.30 -2.99
CA THR A 264 -21.92 -7.62 -2.75
C THR A 264 -21.31 -6.55 -1.87
N LEU A 265 -20.79 -6.96 -0.72
CA LEU A 265 -20.05 -6.12 0.20
C LEU A 265 -18.57 -6.47 0.09
N PHE A 266 -17.74 -5.45 -0.15
CA PHE A 266 -16.29 -5.56 0.03
C PHE A 266 -15.92 -4.94 1.38
N TYR A 267 -15.32 -5.74 2.25
CA TYR A 267 -14.75 -5.27 3.50
C TYR A 267 -13.23 -5.15 3.32
N TYR A 268 -12.70 -3.95 3.56
CA TYR A 268 -11.27 -3.68 3.42
C TYR A 268 -10.60 -3.65 4.80
N LYS A 269 -9.65 -4.55 5.01
CA LYS A 269 -8.83 -4.62 6.21
C LYS A 269 -7.44 -5.13 5.85
N PRO A 270 -6.49 -4.25 5.55
CA PRO A 270 -5.11 -4.65 5.25
C PRO A 270 -4.44 -5.28 6.48
N LYS A 271 -3.37 -6.05 6.27
CA LYS A 271 -2.44 -6.41 7.34
C LYS A 271 -1.86 -5.11 7.93
N PRO A 272 -1.91 -4.91 9.25
CA PRO A 272 -1.47 -3.66 9.87
C PRO A 272 0.02 -3.40 9.62
N TRP A 273 0.86 -4.44 9.77
CA TRP A 273 2.28 -4.44 9.44
C TRP A 273 2.65 -5.83 8.92
N PRO A 274 3.25 -5.95 7.73
CA PRO A 274 3.81 -7.22 7.27
C PRO A 274 4.97 -7.63 8.16
N ASP A 275 5.12 -8.92 8.43
CA ASP A 275 6.25 -9.45 9.21
C ASP A 275 7.48 -9.60 8.31
N PHE A 276 7.92 -8.47 7.75
CA PHE A 276 9.04 -8.38 6.82
C PHE A 276 10.19 -7.60 7.44
N PHE A 277 11.38 -8.19 7.40
CA PHE A 277 12.63 -7.55 7.75
C PHE A 277 13.58 -7.64 6.57
N SER A 278 14.10 -6.49 6.15
CA SER A 278 15.10 -6.43 5.09
C SER A 278 16.34 -7.22 5.49
N ASN A 279 16.82 -8.07 4.59
CA ASN A 279 18.08 -8.80 4.73
C ASN A 279 19.22 -8.09 4.00
N VAL A 280 19.01 -6.87 3.49
CA VAL A 280 20.06 -6.10 2.82
C VAL A 280 21.16 -5.76 3.82
N SER A 281 22.37 -6.25 3.54
CA SER A 281 23.56 -5.87 4.29
C SER A 281 24.03 -4.49 3.85
N LEU A 282 23.92 -3.51 4.73
CA LEU A 282 24.41 -2.16 4.48
C LEU A 282 25.92 -2.06 4.73
N PRO A 283 26.64 -1.21 3.99
CA PRO A 283 27.98 -0.76 4.39
C PRO A 283 27.94 -0.07 5.76
N GLN A 284 29.12 0.16 6.35
CA GLN A 284 29.22 0.87 7.63
C GLN A 284 28.53 2.25 7.53
N CYS A 285 27.56 2.49 8.43
CA CYS A 285 26.87 3.77 8.51
C CYS A 285 27.85 4.91 8.74
N TYR A 286 27.68 5.98 7.98
CA TYR A 286 28.52 7.17 8.03
C TYR A 286 27.74 8.48 8.00
N LEU A 287 26.49 8.44 7.51
CA LEU A 287 25.59 9.58 7.61
C LEU A 287 25.08 9.67 9.06
N ASP A 288 24.95 10.89 9.54
CA ASP A 288 24.36 11.17 10.86
C ASP A 288 22.98 10.49 10.96
N PRO A 289 22.59 9.89 12.10
CA PRO A 289 21.24 9.35 12.31
C PRO A 289 20.10 10.32 12.03
N GLY A 290 20.33 11.65 12.12
CA GLY A 290 19.36 12.68 11.73
C GLY A 290 19.34 13.02 10.23
N PHE A 291 20.26 12.45 9.44
CA PHE A 291 20.41 12.74 8.02
C PHE A 291 19.31 12.08 7.20
N GLY A 292 18.54 12.88 6.46
CA GLY A 292 17.42 12.38 5.66
C GLY A 292 16.24 11.91 6.49
N GLY A 293 16.17 12.23 7.79
CA GLY A 293 14.91 12.08 8.53
C GLY A 293 13.85 12.99 7.94
N SER A 294 13.12 12.52 6.93
CA SER A 294 11.75 13.00 6.73
C SER A 294 10.98 12.58 7.97
N CYS A 295 10.28 13.52 8.60
CA CYS A 295 9.23 13.16 9.53
C CYS A 295 8.20 12.25 8.84
#